data_AF-A0A0G1Q1T9-F1
#
_entry.id   AF-A0A0G1Q1T9-F1
#
_cell.length_a   1.000
_cell.length_b   1.000
_cell.length_c   1.000
_cell.angle_alpha   90.00
_cell.angle_beta   90.00
_cell.angle_gamma   90.00
#
_symmetry.space_group_name_H-M   'P 1'
#
loop_
_entity.id
_entity.type
_entity.pdbx_description
1 polymer ?
#
loop_
_entity_poly.entity_id
_entity_poly.type
_entity_poly.pdbx_seq_one_letter_code
_entity_poly.pdbx_strand_id
1 'polypeptide(L)'
;MKNFAKHLPHYFALFGVLFLGALAFYLFSYDRAFQAAVAVAVAIAYVAWGTVHHSIHRDLHLSVFIEYLLVAALGLVIVFSLMFRT
;
A
#
# COMPACT_ATOMS: atom_id res chain seq x y z
N MET A 1 1.01 -24.51 15.50
CA MET A 1 0.48 -24.19 14.15
C MET A 1 -0.86 -23.43 14.17
N LYS A 2 -1.68 -23.48 15.23
CA LYS A 2 -2.97 -22.74 15.31
C LYS A 2 -2.87 -21.19 15.36
N ASN A 3 -1.70 -20.62 15.63
CA ASN A 3 -1.52 -19.16 15.79
C ASN A 3 -1.25 -18.40 14.49
N PHE A 4 -0.65 -19.03 13.46
CA PHE A 4 -0.41 -18.36 12.18
C PHE A 4 -1.72 -18.04 11.44
N ALA A 5 -2.71 -18.93 11.52
CA ALA A 5 -4.00 -18.78 10.84
C ALA A 5 -4.81 -17.55 11.31
N LYS A 6 -4.58 -17.05 12.53
CA LYS A 6 -5.26 -15.84 13.03
C LYS A 6 -4.77 -14.55 12.39
N HIS A 7 -3.51 -14.49 11.96
CA HIS A 7 -2.93 -13.29 11.33
C HIS A 7 -2.91 -13.39 9.80
N LEU A 8 -3.13 -14.58 9.23
CA LEU A 8 -3.19 -14.83 7.78
C LEU A 8 -4.13 -13.89 7.01
N PRO A 9 -5.36 -13.59 7.47
CA PRO A 9 -6.27 -12.70 6.75
C PRO A 9 -5.69 -11.29 6.57
N HIS A 10 -4.91 -10.83 7.56
CA HIS A 10 -4.35 -9.49 7.52
C HIS A 10 -3.20 -9.35 6.53
N TYR A 11 -2.35 -10.36 6.44
CA TYR A 11 -1.29 -10.42 5.43
C TYR A 11 -1.88 -10.60 4.03
N PHE A 12 -2.98 -11.36 3.90
CA PHE A 12 -3.66 -11.56 2.63
C PHE A 12 -4.30 -10.28 2.09
N ALA A 13 -4.87 -9.45 2.98
CA ALA A 13 -5.42 -8.15 2.60
C ALA A 13 -4.32 -7.21 2.06
N LEU A 14 -3.20 -7.08 2.76
CA LEU A 14 -2.07 -6.27 2.31
C LEU A 14 -1.49 -6.79 0.99
N PHE A 15 -1.28 -8.11 0.89
CA PHE A 15 -0.82 -8.75 -0.33
C PHE A 15 -1.79 -8.50 -1.50
N GLY A 16 -3.09 -8.62 -1.26
CA GLY A 16 -4.12 -8.36 -2.27
C GLY A 16 -4.08 -6.93 -2.79
N VAL A 17 -4.00 -5.93 -1.90
CA VAL A 17 -3.90 -4.52 -2.28
C VAL A 17 -2.64 -4.27 -3.12
N LEU A 18 -1.48 -4.78 -2.69
CA LEU A 18 -0.22 -4.57 -3.41
C LEU A 18 -0.18 -5.32 -4.74
N PHE A 19 -0.66 -6.57 -4.78
CA PHE A 19 -0.69 -7.40 -5.98
C PHE A 19 -1.65 -6.84 -7.02
N LEU A 20 -2.89 -6.52 -6.63
CA LEU A 20 -3.88 -5.93 -7.54
C LEU A 20 -3.45 -4.55 -8.00
N GLY A 21 -2.83 -3.76 -7.12
CA GLY A 21 -2.23 -2.48 -7.45
C GLY A 21 -1.12 -2.60 -8.50
N ALA A 22 -0.17 -3.50 -8.28
CA ALA A 22 0.92 -3.77 -9.23
C ALA A 22 0.39 -4.32 -10.56
N LEU A 23 -0.60 -5.22 -10.51
CA LEU A 23 -1.23 -5.78 -11.71
C LEU A 23 -1.96 -4.69 -12.51
N ALA A 24 -2.76 -3.84 -11.86
CA ALA A 24 -3.43 -2.71 -12.50
C ALA A 24 -2.40 -1.71 -13.07
N PHE A 25 -1.35 -1.40 -12.31
CA PHE A 25 -0.27 -0.53 -12.78
C PHE A 25 0.41 -1.08 -14.05
N TYR A 26 0.64 -2.39 -14.11
CA TYR A 26 1.23 -3.05 -15.27
C TYR A 26 0.27 -3.11 -16.47
N LEU A 27 -0.98 -3.57 -16.28
CA LEU A 27 -1.94 -3.76 -17.37
C LEU A 27 -2.37 -2.44 -18.03
N PHE A 28 -2.43 -1.35 -17.26
CA PHE A 28 -2.84 -0.04 -17.75
C PHE A 28 -1.65 0.86 -18.08
N SER A 29 -0.48 0.30 -18.42
CA SER A 29 0.74 1.09 -18.67
C SER A 29 0.68 2.00 -19.89
N TYR A 30 -0.34 1.86 -20.72
CA TYR A 30 -0.63 2.74 -21.84
C TYR A 30 -1.27 4.08 -21.40
N ASP A 31 -1.87 4.15 -20.21
CA ASP A 31 -2.52 5.35 -19.66
C ASP A 31 -1.77 5.82 -18.40
N ARG A 32 -0.90 6.82 -18.57
CA ARG A 32 -0.08 7.37 -17.48
C ARG A 32 -0.92 8.03 -16.38
N ALA A 33 -2.07 8.63 -16.73
CA ALA A 33 -2.93 9.26 -15.74
C ALA A 33 -3.60 8.20 -14.86
N PHE A 34 -4.06 7.11 -15.47
CA PHE A 34 -4.60 5.97 -14.74
C PHE A 34 -3.53 5.28 -13.89
N GLN A 35 -2.32 5.06 -14.42
CA GLN A 35 -1.19 4.53 -13.62
C GLN A 35 -0.88 5.40 -12.39
N ALA A 36 -0.88 6.73 -12.56
CA ALA A 36 -0.68 7.65 -11.45
C ALA A 36 -1.78 7.50 -10.38
N ALA A 37 -3.05 7.42 -10.82
CA ALA A 37 -4.18 7.22 -9.93
C ALA A 37 -4.10 5.88 -9.17
N VAL A 38 -3.69 4.80 -9.85
CA VAL A 38 -3.46 3.49 -9.22
C VAL A 38 -2.36 3.58 -8.17
N ALA A 39 -1.23 4.22 -8.46
CA ALA A 39 -0.14 4.38 -7.49
C ALA A 39 -0.61 5.13 -6.23
N VAL A 40 -1.36 6.23 -6.39
CA VAL A 40 -1.95 6.98 -5.27
C VAL A 40 -2.96 6.14 -4.49
N ALA A 41 -3.83 5.40 -5.18
CA ALA A 41 -4.81 4.54 -4.55
C ALA A 41 -4.15 3.43 -3.70
N VAL A 42 -3.07 2.81 -4.21
CA VAL A 42 -2.29 1.81 -3.47
C VAL A 42 -1.62 2.43 -2.24
N ALA A 43 -1.04 3.62 -2.37
CA ALA A 43 -0.43 4.33 -1.24
C ALA A 43 -1.46 4.65 -0.14
N ILE A 44 -2.65 5.14 -0.50
CA ILE A 44 -3.75 5.39 0.43
C ILE A 44 -4.21 4.09 1.09
N ALA A 45 -4.42 3.04 0.30
CA ALA A 45 -4.86 1.74 0.80
C ALA A 45 -3.82 1.11 1.75
N TYR A 46 -2.52 1.28 1.48
CA TYR A 46 -1.44 0.84 2.36
C TYR A 46 -1.50 1.53 3.74
N VAL A 47 -1.61 2.86 3.77
CA VAL A 47 -1.71 3.62 5.03
C VAL A 47 -3.00 3.28 5.78
N ALA A 48 -4.14 3.22 5.06
CA ALA A 48 -5.43 2.88 5.65
C ALA A 48 -5.41 1.48 6.26
N TRP A 49 -4.88 0.50 5.52
CA TRP A 49 -4.77 -0.88 6.01
C TRP A 49 -3.83 -0.98 7.21
N GLY A 50 -2.65 -0.35 7.17
CA GLY A 50 -1.72 -0.29 8.31
C GLY A 50 -2.37 0.29 9.56
N THR A 51 -3.10 1.39 9.40
CA THR A 51 -3.84 2.04 10.49
C THR A 51 -4.91 1.12 11.07
N VAL A 52 -5.72 0.48 10.22
CA VAL A 52 -6.77 -0.46 10.66
C VAL A 52 -6.16 -1.68 11.34
N HIS A 53 -5.12 -2.27 10.76
CA HIS A 53 -4.42 -3.43 11.29
C HIS A 53 -3.90 -3.15 12.71
N HIS A 54 -3.18 -2.05 12.91
CA HIS A 54 -2.64 -1.69 14.22
C HIS A 54 -3.72 -1.22 15.21
N SER A 55 -4.82 -0.65 14.72
CA SER A 55 -5.98 -0.35 15.58
C SER A 55 -6.62 -1.61 16.15
N ILE A 56 -6.76 -2.66 15.33
CA ILE A 56 -7.32 -3.95 15.74
C ILE A 56 -6.42 -4.63 16.79
N HIS A 57 -5.10 -4.53 16.64
CA HIS A 57 -4.14 -5.11 17.56
C HIS A 57 -3.83 -4.23 18.78
N ARG A 58 -4.46 -3.06 18.88
CA ARG A 58 -4.30 -2.07 19.98
C ARG A 58 -2.86 -1.59 20.16
N ASP A 59 -2.10 -1.54 19.07
CA ASP A 59 -0.72 -1.08 19.00
C ASP A 59 -0.55 0.11 18.03
N LEU A 60 -1.66 0.78 17.68
CA LEU A 60 -1.60 2.01 16.90
C LEU A 60 -1.08 3.17 17.76
N HIS A 61 0.15 3.57 17.48
CA HIS A 61 0.76 4.79 18.00
C HIS A 61 1.00 5.78 16.87
N LEU A 62 1.15 7.07 17.22
CA LEU A 62 1.41 8.12 16.23
C LEU A 62 2.69 7.84 15.42
N SER A 63 3.72 7.27 16.04
CA SER A 63 4.95 6.85 15.36
C SER A 63 4.67 5.82 14.26
N VAL A 64 3.88 4.80 14.56
CA VAL A 64 3.49 3.75 13.60
C VAL A 64 2.71 4.35 12.43
N PHE A 65 1.74 5.23 12.70
CA PHE A 65 1.02 5.92 11.63
C PHE A 65 1.95 6.74 10.72
N ILE A 66 2.87 7.50 11.33
CA ILE A 66 3.87 8.29 10.60
C ILE A 66 4.79 7.39 9.76
N GLU A 67 5.24 6.24 10.29
CA GLU A 67 6.03 5.28 9.54
C GLU A 67 5.32 4.82 8.26
N TYR A 68 4.05 4.43 8.34
CA TYR A 68 3.27 4.03 7.17
C TYR A 68 3.10 5.18 6.18
N LEU A 69 2.84 6.39 6.67
CA LEU A 69 2.70 7.58 5.84
C LEU A 69 4.00 7.91 5.10
N LEU A 70 5.15 7.84 5.77
CA LEU A 70 6.46 8.09 5.18
C LEU A 70 6.84 7.02 4.16
N VAL A 71 6.56 5.74 4.43
CA VAL A 71 6.80 4.65 3.49
C VAL A 71 5.92 4.80 2.23
N ALA A 72 4.65 5.15 2.41
CA ALA A 72 3.74 5.41 1.28
C ALA A 72 4.21 6.60 0.43
N ALA A 73 4.62 7.71 1.09
CA ALA A 73 5.17 8.89 0.42
C ALA A 73 6.46 8.56 -0.35
N LEU A 74 7.40 7.82 0.26
CA LEU A 74 8.62 7.38 -0.39
C LEU A 74 8.33 6.51 -1.62
N GLY A 75 7.38 5.57 -1.51
CA GLY A 75 6.94 4.74 -2.63
C GLY A 75 6.41 5.59 -3.79
N LEU A 76 5.55 6.57 -3.50
CA LEU A 76 5.04 7.50 -4.52
C LEU A 76 6.14 8.33 -5.15
N VAL A 77 7.08 8.87 -4.37
CA VAL A 77 8.22 9.63 -4.88
C VAL A 77 9.03 8.78 -5.87
N ILE A 78 9.33 7.53 -5.52
CA ILE A 78 10.07 6.62 -6.40
C ILE A 78 9.28 6.35 -7.67
N VAL A 79 8.01 5.94 -7.57
CA VAL A 79 7.19 5.60 -8.73
C VAL A 79 7.01 6.80 -9.67
N PHE A 80 6.68 7.97 -9.13
CA PHE A 80 6.50 9.18 -9.92
C PHE A 80 7.82 9.66 -10.53
N SER A 81 8.95 9.51 -9.83
CA SER A 81 10.26 9.86 -10.40
C SER A 81 10.59 9.03 -11.65
N LEU A 82 10.18 7.76 -11.67
CA LEU A 82 10.39 6.86 -12.80
C LEU A 82 9.38 7.11 -13.92
N MET A 83 8.11 7.36 -13.56
CA MET A 83 7.02 7.53 -14.53
C MET A 83 7.07 8.88 -15.26
N PHE A 84 7.55 9.92 -14.58
CA PHE A 84 7.70 11.28 -15.14
C PHE A 84 9.13 11.63 -15.51
N ARG A 85 10.04 10.65 -15.53
CA ARG A 85 11.38 10.84 -16.09
C ARG A 85 11.26 11.18 -17.57
N THR A 86 11.63 12.41 -17.93
CA THR A 86 11.85 12.84 -19.33
C THR A 86 13.16 12.35 -19.89
#